data_AF-A0A0Q8DB96-F1
#
_entry.id   AF-A0A0Q8DB96-F1
#
_cell.length_a   1.000
_cell.length_b   1.000
_cell.length_c   1.000
_cell.angle_alpha   90.00
_cell.angle_beta   90.00
_cell.angle_gamma   90.00
#
_symmetry.space_group_name_H-M   'P 1'
#
loop_
_entity.id
_entity.type
_entity.pdbx_description
1 polymer ?
#
loop_
_entity_poly.entity_id
_entity_poly.type
_entity_poly.pdbx_seq_one_letter_code
_entity_poly.pdbx_strand_id
1 'polypeptide(L)'
;MPGLRRMAVVVAAAGALTLGSAGGAHAGTWSHTDPAGDVHQFTEDAATPVPDRVIGDVVRTNVTHSRTHLVFRITLKQALPATDWAVFADIRTRVARFDLTMLRIGDIRGLVLLNAKGNKVRCSGLSRTLDGRVVRLVVPRACIGRPSLVRVGVGVTSSNPDGEFGEFGDDALRGTVRENLALSPRIYRG
;
A
#
# COMPACT_ATOMS: atom_id res chain seq x y z
N MET A 1 -13.81 76.11 37.53
CA MET A 1 -13.30 75.02 38.39
C MET A 1 -13.28 73.73 37.60
N PRO A 2 -12.28 72.88 37.82
CA PRO A 2 -11.74 71.92 36.85
C PRO A 2 -12.28 70.50 37.07
N GLY A 3 -12.13 69.64 36.05
CA GLY A 3 -12.37 68.21 36.13
C GLY A 3 -11.54 67.48 35.08
N LEU A 4 -10.24 67.40 35.33
CA LEU A 4 -9.20 66.77 34.52
C LEU A 4 -9.32 65.22 34.55
N ARG A 5 -8.69 64.58 33.55
CA ARG A 5 -8.18 63.17 33.50
C ARG A 5 -9.20 62.10 33.08
N ARG A 6 -8.89 61.17 32.16
CA ARG A 6 -7.60 60.54 31.81
C ARG A 6 -7.59 60.13 30.33
N MET A 7 -6.46 60.36 29.67
CA MET A 7 -6.05 59.68 28.44
C MET A 7 -5.92 58.17 28.67
N ALA A 8 -6.33 57.36 27.69
CA ALA A 8 -5.81 56.02 27.50
C ALA A 8 -5.55 55.80 26.01
N VAL A 9 -4.26 55.67 25.70
CA VAL A 9 -3.65 55.40 24.41
C VAL A 9 -4.06 53.99 23.96
N VAL A 10 -4.70 53.86 22.81
CA VAL A 10 -4.91 52.56 22.16
C VAL A 10 -3.69 52.28 21.29
N VAL A 11 -2.82 51.40 21.76
CA VAL A 11 -1.65 50.89 21.05
C VAL A 11 -2.12 50.04 19.88
N ALA A 12 -1.79 50.49 18.66
CA ALA A 12 -1.95 49.71 17.44
C ALA A 12 -0.92 48.56 17.42
N ALA A 13 -1.37 47.33 17.62
CA ALA A 13 -0.56 46.14 17.42
C ALA A 13 -0.91 45.51 16.06
N ALA A 14 -0.19 45.93 15.01
CA ALA A 14 -0.17 45.25 13.73
C ALA A 14 0.60 43.92 13.87
N GLY A 15 -0.11 42.88 14.31
CA GLY A 15 0.39 41.51 14.30
C GLY A 15 0.41 40.97 12.87
N ALA A 16 1.55 41.13 12.19
CA ALA A 16 1.81 40.47 10.92
C ALA A 16 1.79 38.95 11.13
N LEU A 17 0.66 38.32 10.82
CA LEU A 17 0.53 36.88 10.67
C LEU A 17 1.38 36.44 9.47
N THR A 18 2.64 36.13 9.72
CA THR A 18 3.47 35.34 8.82
C THR A 18 2.92 33.91 8.81
N LEU A 19 1.94 33.67 7.94
CA LEU A 19 1.55 32.33 7.49
C LEU A 19 2.72 31.74 6.70
N GLY A 20 3.77 31.35 7.42
CA GLY A 20 4.85 30.53 6.88
C GLY A 20 4.28 29.18 6.52
N SER A 21 3.91 29.00 5.25
CA SER A 21 3.69 27.67 4.69
C SER A 21 5.02 26.93 4.73
N ALA A 22 5.28 26.24 5.84
CA ALA A 22 6.25 25.16 5.86
C ALA A 22 5.78 24.17 4.80
N GLY A 23 6.38 24.25 3.61
CA GLY A 23 6.18 23.29 2.54
C GLY A 23 6.71 21.95 3.03
N GLY A 24 5.87 21.23 3.77
CA GLY A 24 6.17 19.88 4.21
C GLY A 24 6.54 19.07 2.99
N ALA A 25 7.59 18.25 3.09
CA ALA A 25 7.79 17.15 2.17
C ALA A 25 6.62 16.16 2.37
N HIS A 26 5.46 16.50 1.81
CA HIS A 26 4.21 15.79 1.98
C HIS A 26 4.26 14.55 1.12
N ALA A 27 4.85 13.47 1.66
CA ALA A 27 4.76 12.14 1.08
C ALA A 27 3.33 11.91 0.56
N GLY A 28 3.18 11.66 -0.74
CA GLY A 28 1.87 11.43 -1.32
C GLY A 28 1.35 10.11 -0.78
N THR A 29 0.29 10.19 0.01
CA THR A 29 -0.36 9.01 0.58
C THR A 29 -1.69 8.78 -0.11
N TRP A 30 -1.92 7.53 -0.50
CA TRP A 30 -3.20 7.04 -0.95
C TRP A 30 -3.65 5.92 -0.03
N SER A 31 -4.95 5.87 0.27
CA SER A 31 -5.56 4.84 1.09
C SER A 31 -6.85 4.36 0.48
N HIS A 32 -7.11 3.07 0.61
CA HIS A 32 -8.35 2.42 0.24
C HIS A 32 -8.81 1.50 1.37
N THR A 33 -10.12 1.54 1.65
CA THR A 33 -10.78 0.59 2.53
C THR A 33 -11.54 -0.35 1.62
N ASP A 34 -11.24 -1.64 1.74
CA ASP A 34 -11.89 -2.66 0.96
C ASP A 34 -12.92 -3.36 1.84
N PRO A 35 -14.19 -3.48 1.40
CA PRO A 35 -15.19 -4.22 2.14
C PRO A 35 -14.84 -5.70 2.24
N ALA A 36 -14.75 -6.20 3.46
CA ALA A 36 -14.45 -7.61 3.72
C ALA A 36 -15.45 -8.58 3.05
N GLY A 37 -14.99 -9.81 2.82
CA GLY A 37 -15.83 -10.91 2.30
C GLY A 37 -15.92 -10.98 0.77
N ASP A 38 -14.94 -10.46 0.05
CA ASP A 38 -14.81 -10.53 -1.40
C ASP A 38 -13.62 -11.41 -1.86
N VAL A 39 -13.20 -12.33 -1.00
CA VAL A 39 -12.26 -13.39 -1.37
C VAL A 39 -12.90 -14.31 -2.42
N HIS A 40 -12.12 -14.69 -3.42
CA HIS A 40 -12.51 -15.67 -4.43
C HIS A 40 -11.66 -16.93 -4.32
N GLN A 41 -12.25 -18.08 -4.62
CA GLN A 41 -11.54 -19.32 -4.93
C GLN A 41 -11.32 -19.38 -6.44
N PHE A 42 -10.08 -19.58 -6.84
CA PHE A 42 -9.66 -19.75 -8.22
C PHE A 42 -9.46 -21.23 -8.53
N THR A 43 -10.13 -21.69 -9.57
CA THR A 43 -9.85 -22.95 -10.26
C THR A 43 -9.21 -22.64 -11.61
N GLU A 44 -8.97 -23.66 -12.43
CA GLU A 44 -8.49 -23.44 -13.80
C GLU A 44 -9.49 -22.62 -14.64
N ASP A 45 -10.79 -22.85 -14.43
CA ASP A 45 -11.85 -22.33 -15.29
C ASP A 45 -12.66 -21.17 -14.69
N ALA A 46 -12.58 -20.95 -13.36
CA ALA A 46 -13.50 -20.04 -12.68
C ALA A 46 -12.90 -19.34 -11.45
N ALA A 47 -13.48 -18.18 -11.15
CA ALA A 47 -13.34 -17.50 -9.87
C ALA A 47 -14.70 -17.52 -9.16
N THR A 48 -14.79 -18.24 -8.04
CA THR A 48 -16.03 -18.37 -7.26
C THR A 48 -15.92 -17.56 -5.97
N PRO A 49 -16.85 -16.64 -5.67
CA PRO A 49 -16.82 -15.91 -4.40
C PRO A 49 -16.93 -16.84 -3.18
N VAL A 50 -16.14 -16.58 -2.14
CA VAL A 50 -16.13 -17.33 -0.87
C VAL A 50 -16.18 -16.33 0.30
N PRO A 51 -17.35 -15.71 0.56
CA PRO A 51 -17.46 -14.53 1.44
C PRO A 51 -17.16 -14.81 2.92
N ASP A 52 -17.30 -16.06 3.35
CA ASP A 52 -17.00 -16.49 4.72
C ASP A 52 -15.49 -16.71 4.94
N ARG A 53 -14.68 -16.73 3.88
CA ARG A 53 -13.23 -16.87 4.01
C ARG A 53 -12.61 -15.56 4.49
N VAL A 54 -11.86 -15.66 5.59
CA VAL A 54 -11.18 -14.51 6.21
C VAL A 54 -9.66 -14.51 6.00
N ILE A 55 -9.10 -15.65 5.57
CA ILE A 55 -7.66 -15.78 5.29
C ILE A 55 -7.38 -15.17 3.92
N GLY A 56 -6.49 -14.20 3.88
CA GLY A 56 -6.13 -13.46 2.67
C GLY A 56 -7.04 -12.28 2.36
N ASP A 57 -8.19 -12.15 3.04
CA ASP A 57 -9.13 -11.03 2.94
C ASP A 57 -8.44 -9.72 3.36
N VAL A 58 -8.26 -8.82 2.41
CA VAL A 58 -7.66 -7.50 2.56
C VAL A 58 -8.78 -6.51 2.91
N VAL A 59 -8.63 -5.80 4.01
CA VAL A 59 -9.64 -4.81 4.44
C VAL A 59 -9.17 -3.36 4.29
N ARG A 60 -7.85 -3.16 4.15
CA ARG A 60 -7.30 -1.82 3.99
C ARG A 60 -5.92 -1.81 3.34
N THR A 61 -5.76 -0.96 2.35
CA THR A 61 -4.47 -0.68 1.70
C THR A 61 -4.08 0.77 1.89
N ASN A 62 -2.85 1.04 2.34
CA ASN A 62 -2.27 2.38 2.36
C ASN A 62 -0.93 2.36 1.64
N VAL A 63 -0.71 3.34 0.78
CA VAL A 63 0.50 3.45 -0.02
C VAL A 63 1.06 4.85 0.13
N THR A 64 2.32 4.92 0.57
CA THR A 64 3.04 6.18 0.76
C THR A 64 4.16 6.29 -0.25
N HIS A 65 4.11 7.30 -1.10
CA HIS A 65 5.12 7.62 -2.10
C HIS A 65 5.94 8.84 -1.65
N SER A 66 7.04 8.56 -0.95
CA SER A 66 7.96 9.57 -0.41
C SER A 66 9.09 9.89 -1.38
N ARG A 67 10.01 10.79 -0.99
CA ARG A 67 11.22 11.08 -1.78
C ARG A 67 12.14 9.87 -1.97
N THR A 68 12.15 8.90 -1.05
CA THR A 68 13.12 7.80 -1.05
C THR A 68 12.48 6.43 -1.25
N HIS A 69 11.24 6.25 -0.82
CA HIS A 69 10.58 4.95 -0.77
C HIS A 69 9.14 5.00 -1.26
N LEU A 70 8.70 3.88 -1.82
CA LEU A 70 7.31 3.49 -1.93
C LEU A 70 7.02 2.45 -0.83
N VAL A 71 6.08 2.76 0.06
CA VAL A 71 5.75 1.91 1.22
C VAL A 71 4.30 1.46 1.10
N PHE A 72 4.09 0.15 1.16
CA PHE A 72 2.78 -0.47 1.21
C PHE A 72 2.49 -0.89 2.65
N ARG A 73 1.29 -0.59 3.14
CA ARG A 73 0.74 -1.11 4.39
C ARG A 73 -0.62 -1.73 4.10
N ILE A 74 -0.64 -3.05 4.08
CA ILE A 74 -1.78 -3.89 3.72
C ILE A 74 -2.29 -4.50 5.03
N THR A 75 -3.56 -4.25 5.35
CA THR A 75 -4.22 -4.77 6.54
C THR A 75 -5.20 -5.84 6.13
N LEU A 76 -5.05 -7.00 6.73
CA LEU A 76 -5.89 -8.17 6.49
C LEU A 76 -6.96 -8.28 7.57
N LYS A 77 -8.05 -8.99 7.25
CA LYS A 77 -9.08 -9.34 8.22
C LYS A 77 -8.52 -10.20 9.34
N GLN A 78 -7.70 -11.20 8.97
CA GLN A 78 -6.99 -12.09 9.88
C GLN A 78 -5.48 -12.17 9.54
N ALA A 79 -4.66 -12.55 10.51
CA ALA A 79 -3.23 -12.76 10.30
C ALA A 79 -2.98 -13.91 9.32
N LEU A 80 -1.94 -13.77 8.49
CA LEU A 80 -1.57 -14.83 7.55
C LEU A 80 -1.14 -16.10 8.32
N PRO A 81 -1.60 -17.29 7.90
CA PRO A 81 -1.26 -18.54 8.55
C PRO A 81 0.21 -18.94 8.28
N ALA A 82 0.61 -20.06 8.89
CA ALA A 82 1.89 -20.70 8.61
C ALA A 82 1.89 -21.56 7.33
N THR A 83 0.76 -21.66 6.64
CA THR A 83 0.62 -22.34 5.33
C THR A 83 1.04 -21.41 4.19
N ASP A 84 0.81 -21.86 2.95
CA ASP A 84 1.24 -21.15 1.76
C ASP A 84 0.38 -19.90 1.49
N TRP A 85 1.07 -18.82 1.14
CA TRP A 85 0.46 -17.56 0.76
C TRP A 85 1.44 -16.68 -0.01
N ALA A 86 0.90 -15.74 -0.78
CA ALA A 86 1.66 -14.69 -1.42
C ALA A 86 0.92 -13.36 -1.33
N VAL A 87 1.67 -12.28 -1.15
CA VAL A 87 1.19 -10.90 -1.20
C VAL A 87 1.87 -10.25 -2.39
N PHE A 88 1.06 -9.68 -3.28
CA PHE A 88 1.48 -9.09 -4.54
C PHE A 88 1.27 -7.58 -4.51
N ALA A 89 2.17 -6.86 -5.18
CA ALA A 89 1.91 -5.51 -5.61
C ALA A 89 2.39 -5.29 -7.06
N ASP A 90 1.47 -4.94 -7.96
CA ASP A 90 1.78 -4.42 -9.30
C ASP A 90 2.13 -2.95 -9.15
N ILE A 91 3.33 -2.55 -9.55
CA ILE A 91 3.83 -1.18 -9.48
C ILE A 91 4.00 -0.65 -10.90
N ARG A 92 3.14 0.29 -11.28
CA ARG A 92 3.19 0.95 -12.58
C ARG A 92 3.74 2.36 -12.47
N THR A 93 4.79 2.63 -13.23
CA THR A 93 5.35 3.96 -13.45
C THR A 93 4.95 4.46 -14.85
N ARG A 94 5.42 5.63 -15.26
CA ARG A 94 5.21 6.11 -16.64
C ARG A 94 5.87 5.24 -17.71
N VAL A 95 6.98 4.58 -17.39
CA VAL A 95 7.86 3.93 -18.40
C VAL A 95 8.15 2.46 -18.10
N ALA A 96 7.71 1.95 -16.95
CA ALA A 96 8.03 0.61 -16.49
C ALA A 96 6.96 0.06 -15.56
N ARG A 97 6.86 -1.28 -15.53
CA ARG A 97 6.08 -2.08 -14.59
C ARG A 97 7.02 -2.96 -13.77
N PHE A 98 6.66 -3.16 -12.51
CA PHE A 98 7.35 -4.05 -11.60
C PHE A 98 6.35 -4.86 -10.78
N ASP A 99 6.68 -6.11 -10.49
CA ASP A 99 5.88 -6.97 -9.64
C ASP A 99 6.67 -7.23 -8.35
N LEU A 100 6.11 -6.83 -7.22
CA LEU A 100 6.66 -7.07 -5.89
C LEU A 100 5.89 -8.22 -5.24
N THR A 101 6.60 -9.29 -4.88
CA THR A 101 5.98 -10.47 -4.26
C THR A 101 6.66 -10.78 -2.95
N MET A 102 5.87 -10.82 -1.87
CA MET A 102 6.23 -11.43 -0.60
C MET A 102 5.53 -12.78 -0.53
N LEU A 103 6.26 -13.87 -0.32
CA LEU A 103 5.66 -15.21 -0.35
C LEU A 103 6.18 -16.11 0.76
N ARG A 104 5.33 -17.08 1.09
CA ARG A 104 5.66 -18.28 1.85
C ARG A 104 5.12 -19.50 1.09
N ILE A 105 6.00 -20.44 0.75
CA ILE A 105 5.63 -21.71 0.10
C ILE A 105 6.44 -22.81 0.78
N GLY A 106 5.78 -23.65 1.57
CA GLY A 106 6.44 -24.55 2.51
C GLY A 106 7.44 -23.81 3.39
N ASP A 107 8.72 -24.18 3.28
CA ASP A 107 9.82 -23.55 4.01
C ASP A 107 10.41 -22.31 3.30
N ILE A 108 10.05 -22.09 2.04
CA ILE A 108 10.57 -20.98 1.23
C ILE A 108 9.88 -19.69 1.66
N ARG A 109 10.67 -18.66 2.00
CA ARG A 109 10.16 -17.32 2.38
C ARG A 109 10.86 -16.22 1.60
N GLY A 110 10.15 -15.61 0.65
CA GLY A 110 10.73 -14.73 -0.38
C GLY A 110 10.20 -13.30 -0.36
N LEU A 111 11.07 -12.34 -0.69
CA LEU A 111 10.68 -10.99 -1.10
C LEU A 111 11.42 -10.73 -2.40
N VAL A 112 10.68 -10.59 -3.49
CA VAL A 112 11.25 -10.43 -4.82
C VAL A 112 10.61 -9.25 -5.52
N LEU A 113 11.43 -8.48 -6.23
CA LEU A 113 10.99 -7.45 -7.14
C LEU A 113 11.39 -7.90 -8.55
N LEU A 114 10.42 -8.05 -9.42
CA LEU A 114 10.59 -8.41 -10.82
C LEU A 114 10.29 -7.19 -11.69
N ASN A 115 10.93 -7.06 -12.84
CA ASN A 115 10.51 -6.12 -13.87
C ASN A 115 9.47 -6.76 -14.82
N ALA A 116 8.91 -5.98 -15.73
CA ALA A 116 7.93 -6.44 -16.72
C ALA A 116 8.37 -7.63 -17.60
N LYS A 117 9.67 -7.97 -17.63
CA LYS A 117 10.21 -9.12 -18.35
C LYS A 117 10.41 -10.35 -17.45
N GLY A 118 9.92 -10.31 -16.21
CA GLY A 118 10.14 -11.36 -15.20
C GLY A 118 11.56 -11.43 -14.64
N ASN A 119 12.42 -10.44 -14.91
CA ASN A 119 13.79 -10.46 -14.38
C ASN A 119 13.84 -9.87 -12.98
N LYS A 120 14.58 -10.54 -12.08
CA LYS A 120 14.84 -10.05 -10.73
C LYS A 120 15.62 -8.73 -10.75
N VAL A 121 15.04 -7.72 -10.14
CA VAL A 121 15.68 -6.42 -9.89
C VAL A 121 16.54 -6.54 -8.64
N ARG A 122 17.85 -6.29 -8.77
CA ARG A 122 18.74 -6.18 -7.61
C ARG A 122 18.43 -4.89 -6.86
N CYS A 123 18.01 -5.02 -5.60
CA CYS A 123 17.61 -3.87 -4.80
C CYS A 123 17.93 -4.12 -3.31
N SER A 124 19.00 -3.50 -2.82
CA SER A 124 19.55 -3.72 -1.47
C SER A 124 18.70 -3.15 -0.32
N GLY A 125 17.70 -2.32 -0.61
CA GLY A 125 16.82 -1.73 0.41
C GLY A 125 15.38 -2.27 0.41
N LEU A 126 15.11 -3.36 -0.32
CA LEU A 126 13.81 -4.05 -0.19
C LEU A 126 13.67 -4.58 1.23
N SER A 127 12.51 -4.34 1.84
CA SER A 127 12.21 -4.92 3.15
C SER A 127 10.73 -5.27 3.29
N ARG A 128 10.47 -6.21 4.19
CA ARG A 128 9.14 -6.67 4.57
C ARG A 128 9.02 -6.79 6.08
N THR A 129 7.82 -6.56 6.59
CA THR A 129 7.45 -6.86 7.97
C THR A 129 6.05 -7.44 7.97
N LEU A 130 5.83 -8.47 8.78
CA LEU A 130 4.50 -9.01 9.09
C LEU A 130 4.29 -8.84 10.60
N ASP A 131 3.34 -8.00 10.98
CA ASP A 131 2.99 -7.72 12.36
C ASP A 131 1.50 -7.98 12.57
N GLY A 132 1.19 -9.16 13.12
CA GLY A 132 -0.17 -9.68 13.22
C GLY A 132 -0.88 -9.69 11.86
N ARG A 133 -1.83 -8.76 11.69
CA ARG A 133 -2.66 -8.62 10.48
C ARG A 133 -2.12 -7.61 9.46
N VAL A 134 -0.95 -7.03 9.71
CA VAL A 134 -0.41 -5.95 8.90
C VAL A 134 0.83 -6.43 8.15
N VAL A 135 0.76 -6.39 6.83
CA VAL A 135 1.91 -6.58 5.94
C VAL A 135 2.45 -5.21 5.56
N ARG A 136 3.73 -4.98 5.81
CA ARG A 136 4.44 -3.77 5.39
C ARG A 136 5.53 -4.12 4.39
N LEU A 137 5.46 -3.56 3.19
CA LEU A 137 6.46 -3.74 2.13
C LEU A 137 7.10 -2.40 1.80
N VAL A 138 8.42 -2.38 1.62
CA VAL A 138 9.18 -1.16 1.29
C VAL A 138 10.01 -1.38 0.04
N VAL A 139 9.82 -0.48 -0.93
CA VAL A 139 10.60 -0.43 -2.17
C VAL A 139 11.35 0.89 -2.25
N PRO A 140 12.69 0.89 -2.23
CA PRO A 140 13.47 2.07 -2.55
C PRO A 140 13.15 2.55 -3.97
N ARG A 141 12.83 3.84 -4.12
CA ARG A 141 12.48 4.42 -5.42
C ARG A 141 13.58 4.27 -6.47
N ALA A 142 14.84 4.22 -6.03
CA ALA A 142 15.98 3.99 -6.91
C ALA A 142 15.87 2.66 -7.68
N CYS A 143 15.25 1.64 -7.09
CA CYS A 143 15.10 0.32 -7.72
C CYS A 143 14.02 0.27 -8.79
N ILE A 144 13.13 1.27 -8.82
CA ILE A 144 12.02 1.38 -9.79
C ILE A 144 12.17 2.62 -10.69
N GLY A 145 13.39 3.15 -10.84
CA GLY A 145 13.66 4.27 -11.76
C GLY A 145 13.30 5.66 -11.23
N ARG A 146 13.16 5.83 -9.91
CA ARG A 146 12.86 7.10 -9.23
C ARG A 146 11.63 7.86 -9.80
N PRO A 147 10.48 7.20 -9.97
CA PRO A 147 9.32 7.78 -10.65
C PRO A 147 8.71 8.93 -9.83
N SER A 148 8.31 10.03 -10.47
CA SER A 148 7.57 11.12 -9.79
C SER A 148 6.11 10.77 -9.48
N LEU A 149 5.63 9.68 -10.08
CA LEU A 149 4.25 9.22 -10.00
C LEU A 149 4.22 7.70 -10.14
N VAL A 150 3.36 7.04 -9.37
CA VAL A 150 3.05 5.61 -9.53
C VAL A 150 1.54 5.36 -9.55
N ARG A 151 1.14 4.21 -10.07
CA ARG A 151 -0.13 3.54 -9.78
C ARG A 151 0.18 2.15 -9.26
N VAL A 152 -0.64 1.63 -8.37
CA VAL A 152 -0.36 0.33 -7.76
C VAL A 152 -1.61 -0.52 -7.62
N GLY A 153 -1.48 -1.82 -7.85
CA GLY A 153 -2.47 -2.82 -7.47
C GLY A 153 -1.91 -3.68 -6.36
N VAL A 154 -2.79 -4.23 -5.50
CA VAL A 154 -2.40 -5.07 -4.37
C VAL A 154 -3.32 -6.27 -4.31
N GLY A 155 -2.76 -7.46 -4.14
CA GLY A 155 -3.55 -8.65 -3.92
C GLY A 155 -2.88 -9.64 -2.99
N VAL A 156 -3.64 -10.60 -2.49
CA VAL A 156 -3.16 -11.69 -1.66
C VAL A 156 -3.69 -12.99 -2.22
N THR A 157 -2.86 -14.01 -2.27
CA THR A 157 -3.30 -15.39 -2.45
C THR A 157 -2.94 -16.24 -1.25
N SER A 158 -3.72 -17.27 -0.99
CA SER A 158 -3.48 -18.24 0.08
C SER A 158 -4.05 -19.60 -0.29
N SER A 159 -3.42 -20.67 0.19
CA SER A 159 -3.93 -22.03 0.05
C SER A 159 -4.80 -22.41 1.25
N ASN A 160 -5.50 -23.54 1.16
CA ASN A 160 -6.14 -24.11 2.35
C ASN A 160 -5.10 -24.65 3.35
N PRO A 161 -5.41 -24.61 4.66
CA PRO A 161 -4.51 -25.15 5.68
C PRO A 161 -4.31 -26.68 5.61
N ASP A 162 -5.29 -27.40 5.08
CA ASP A 162 -5.31 -28.86 4.94
C ASP A 162 -4.54 -29.35 3.70
N GLY A 163 -4.04 -28.44 2.86
CA GLY A 163 -3.33 -28.78 1.62
C GLY A 163 -4.25 -29.22 0.49
N GLU A 164 -5.58 -29.10 0.64
CA GLU A 164 -6.49 -29.30 -0.49
C GLU A 164 -6.23 -28.27 -1.60
N PHE A 165 -6.38 -28.71 -2.85
CA PHE A 165 -6.22 -27.87 -4.02
C PHE A 165 -7.30 -26.77 -4.02
N GLY A 166 -6.86 -25.54 -3.73
CA GLY A 166 -7.67 -24.34 -3.85
C GLY A 166 -6.78 -23.12 -3.66
N GLU A 167 -6.58 -22.35 -4.73
CA GLU A 167 -5.95 -21.04 -4.64
C GLU A 167 -7.04 -20.03 -4.33
N PHE A 168 -6.98 -19.40 -3.17
CA PHE A 168 -7.88 -18.32 -2.81
C PHE A 168 -7.14 -17.01 -3.00
N GLY A 169 -7.84 -15.97 -3.42
CA GLY A 169 -7.24 -14.66 -3.44
C GLY A 169 -8.23 -13.53 -3.42
N ASP A 170 -7.67 -12.40 -3.06
CA ASP A 170 -8.36 -11.14 -2.92
C ASP A 170 -7.53 -10.02 -3.56
N ASP A 171 -8.20 -9.19 -4.36
CA ASP A 171 -7.63 -7.99 -4.95
C ASP A 171 -8.19 -6.81 -4.17
N ALA A 172 -7.30 -6.12 -3.46
CA ALA A 172 -7.66 -5.05 -2.53
C ALA A 172 -8.32 -3.83 -3.20
N LEU A 173 -8.43 -3.79 -4.53
CA LEU A 173 -9.09 -2.75 -5.31
C LEU A 173 -10.21 -3.33 -6.20
N ARG A 174 -10.67 -4.55 -5.93
CA ARG A 174 -11.80 -5.23 -6.57
C ARG A 174 -11.60 -5.54 -8.05
N GLY A 175 -10.43 -6.05 -8.40
CA GLY A 175 -10.15 -6.72 -9.68
C GLY A 175 -10.04 -8.24 -9.52
N THR A 176 -9.30 -8.90 -10.41
CA THR A 176 -9.00 -10.34 -10.32
C THR A 176 -7.51 -10.54 -10.09
N VAL A 177 -7.16 -11.30 -9.04
CA VAL A 177 -5.76 -11.48 -8.60
C VAL A 177 -4.87 -12.15 -9.65
N ARG A 178 -5.42 -13.02 -10.51
CA ARG A 178 -4.64 -13.79 -11.49
C ARG A 178 -4.18 -13.00 -12.71
N GLU A 179 -5.03 -12.13 -13.27
CA GLU A 179 -4.77 -11.60 -14.61
C GLU A 179 -4.33 -10.14 -14.58
N ASN A 180 -4.99 -9.30 -13.78
CA ASN A 180 -4.65 -7.90 -13.63
C ASN A 180 -5.22 -7.36 -12.32
N LEU A 181 -4.34 -7.06 -11.36
CA LEU A 181 -4.75 -6.31 -10.17
C LEU A 181 -5.33 -4.96 -10.58
N ALA A 182 -6.48 -4.61 -10.00
CA ALA A 182 -7.04 -3.29 -10.11
C ALA A 182 -6.04 -2.27 -9.56
N LEU A 183 -5.87 -1.16 -10.29
CA LEU A 183 -4.85 -0.17 -9.99
C LEU A 183 -5.43 1.06 -9.31
N SER A 184 -4.68 1.58 -8.35
CA SER A 184 -4.95 2.85 -7.70
C SER A 184 -5.05 4.00 -8.72
N PRO A 185 -5.65 5.13 -8.29
CA PRO A 185 -5.36 6.42 -8.90
C PRO A 185 -3.86 6.73 -8.90
N ARG A 186 -3.53 7.84 -9.54
CA ARG A 186 -2.17 8.38 -9.59
C ARG A 186 -1.68 8.82 -8.20
N ILE A 187 -0.60 8.22 -7.70
CA ILE A 187 0.04 8.56 -6.43
C ILE A 187 1.33 9.33 -6.70
N TYR A 188 1.26 10.65 -6.52
CA TYR A 188 2.40 11.54 -6.71
C TYR A 188 3.41 11.40 -5.58
N ARG A 189 4.67 11.63 -5.90
CA ARG A 189 5.73 11.71 -4.91
C ARG A 189 5.56 12.97 -4.07
N GLY A 190 5.73 12.82 -2.76
CA GLY A 190 5.94 13.96 -1.86
C GLY A 190 7.35 14.50 -1.76
#